data_AF-A0AAV2QG79-F1
#
_entry.id   AF-A0AAV2QG79-F1
#
_cell.length_a   1.000
_cell.length_b   1.000
_cell.length_c   1.000
_cell.angle_alpha   90.00
_cell.angle_beta   90.00
_cell.angle_gamma   90.00
#
_symmetry.space_group_name_H-M   'P 1'
#
loop_
_entity.id
_entity.type
_entity.pdbx_description
1 polymer ?
#
loop_
_entity_poly.entity_id
_entity_poly.type
_entity_poly.pdbx_seq_one_letter_code
_entity_poly.pdbx_strand_id
1 'polypeptide(L)'
;MCLGCGHTGKQIDLITPDLCISELSVTNTIKSLKKSPSSGRDGITVSHLFHALSEPLIKVLCELYSAIITTSTIPDIFEVGIIIPNLKKSTLDPNNSSNYRPITLSSIHI
;
A
#
# COMPACT_ATOMS: atom_id res chain seq x y z
N MET A 1 25.86 14.71 -29.99
CA MET A 1 27.33 14.81 -30.03
C MET A 1 27.83 14.67 -28.61
N CYS A 2 28.54 13.58 -28.30
CA CYS A 2 29.12 13.33 -26.97
C CYS A 2 30.53 13.93 -26.89
N LEU A 3 30.85 14.67 -25.82
CA LEU A 3 32.19 15.07 -25.34
C LEU A 3 32.00 15.39 -23.84
N GLY A 4 32.81 15.02 -22.83
CA GLY A 4 34.10 14.35 -22.67
C GLY A 4 34.43 14.32 -21.15
N CYS A 5 35.29 13.39 -20.72
CA CYS A 5 35.56 12.99 -19.33
C CYS A 5 36.71 13.78 -18.63
N GLY A 6 36.71 13.86 -17.28
CA GLY A 6 37.93 14.09 -16.47
C GLY A 6 37.79 14.42 -14.97
N HIS A 7 38.02 13.42 -14.09
CA HIS A 7 38.62 13.36 -12.72
C HIS A 7 38.39 14.51 -11.69
N THR A 8 38.21 14.36 -10.36
CA THR A 8 38.52 13.34 -9.35
C THR A 8 37.86 13.78 -8.02
N GLY A 9 37.30 12.86 -7.23
CA GLY A 9 36.86 13.12 -5.86
C GLY A 9 35.77 12.14 -5.43
N LYS A 10 36.15 11.05 -4.73
CA LYS A 10 35.18 10.13 -4.11
C LYS A 10 34.55 10.80 -2.90
N GLN A 11 33.44 11.50 -3.13
CA GLN A 11 32.38 11.66 -2.14
C GLN A 11 31.28 10.69 -2.57
N ILE A 12 31.01 9.67 -1.77
CA ILE A 12 29.92 8.72 -2.02
C ILE A 12 28.61 9.38 -1.59
N ASP A 13 28.17 10.39 -2.33
CA ASP A 13 26.80 10.86 -2.28
C ASP A 13 25.95 9.84 -3.05
N LEU A 14 25.34 8.90 -2.33
CA LEU A 14 24.34 7.98 -2.89
C LEU A 14 23.04 8.74 -3.17
N ILE A 15 23.07 9.59 -4.19
CA ILE A 15 21.87 10.12 -4.84
C ILE A 15 21.37 9.00 -5.76
N THR A 16 20.52 8.13 -5.23
CA THR A 16 19.77 7.21 -6.10
C THR A 16 18.79 8.03 -6.94
N PRO A 17 18.74 7.83 -8.26
CA PRO A 17 17.85 8.60 -9.12
C PRO A 17 16.39 8.32 -8.72
N ASP A 18 15.61 9.38 -8.58
CA ASP A 18 14.15 9.43 -8.40
C ASP A 18 13.44 8.09 -8.66
N LEU A 19 13.18 7.32 -7.61
CA LEU A 19 12.33 6.13 -7.70
C LEU A 19 10.87 6.58 -7.66
N CYS A 20 10.42 7.13 -8.79
CA CYS A 20 9.07 7.66 -8.95
C CYS A 20 8.10 6.57 -9.38
N ILE A 21 7.01 6.42 -8.64
CA ILE A 21 5.91 5.53 -8.99
C ILE A 21 5.08 6.15 -10.11
N SER A 22 4.88 5.41 -11.21
CA SER A 22 4.09 5.87 -12.36
C SER A 22 2.58 5.84 -12.09
N GLU A 23 1.87 6.88 -12.52
CA GLU A 23 0.40 6.99 -12.44
C GLU A 23 -0.33 5.83 -13.14
N LEU A 24 0.23 5.33 -14.24
CA LEU A 24 -0.31 4.17 -14.95
C LEU A 24 -0.21 2.90 -14.08
N SER A 25 0.89 2.75 -13.34
CA SER A 25 1.08 1.63 -12.43
C SER A 25 0.04 1.66 -11.31
N VAL A 26 -0.12 2.81 -10.64
CA VAL A 26 -1.14 3.00 -9.59
C VAL A 26 -2.54 2.72 -10.12
N THR A 27 -2.87 3.27 -11.28
CA THR A 27 -4.19 3.07 -11.90
C THR A 27 -4.48 1.60 -12.20
N ASN A 28 -3.50 0.89 -12.79
CA ASN A 28 -3.65 -0.52 -13.13
C ASN A 28 -3.75 -1.39 -11.89
N THR A 29 -3.00 -1.08 -10.83
CA THR A 29 -3.08 -1.81 -9.58
C THR A 29 -4.42 -1.57 -8.89
N ILE A 30 -4.93 -0.34 -8.81
CA ILE A 30 -6.27 -0.09 -8.24
C ILE A 30 -7.34 -0.87 -9.01
N LYS A 31 -7.24 -0.91 -10.35
CA LYS A 31 -8.19 -1.65 -11.20
C LYS A 31 -8.07 -3.17 -11.07
N SER A 32 -6.93 -3.70 -10.62
CA SER A 32 -6.74 -5.14 -10.41
C SER A 32 -7.15 -5.61 -9.02
N LEU A 33 -7.39 -4.70 -8.07
CA LEU A 33 -7.81 -5.03 -6.72
C LEU A 33 -9.11 -5.83 -6.71
N LYS A 34 -9.11 -6.93 -5.95
CA LYS A 34 -10.31 -7.73 -5.72
C LYS A 34 -11.31 -6.91 -4.93
N LYS A 35 -12.52 -6.73 -5.49
CA LYS A 35 -13.62 -6.03 -4.84
C LYS A 35 -14.04 -6.79 -3.57
N SER A 36 -13.61 -6.30 -2.42
CA SER A 36 -14.04 -6.76 -1.10
C SER A 36 -14.72 -5.60 -0.36
N PRO A 37 -15.75 -5.90 0.45
CA PRO A 37 -16.40 -4.89 1.28
C PRO A 37 -15.63 -4.60 2.58
N SER A 38 -14.56 -5.34 2.87
CA SER A 38 -13.79 -5.21 4.10
C SER A 38 -12.92 -3.96 4.06
N SER A 39 -13.00 -3.13 5.10
CA SER A 39 -12.13 -1.97 5.31
C SER A 39 -11.18 -2.19 6.49
N GLY A 40 -10.06 -1.46 6.47
CA GLY A 40 -9.17 -1.35 7.62
C GLY A 40 -9.70 -0.36 8.66
N ARG A 41 -8.78 0.14 9.50
CA ARG A 41 -9.07 1.11 10.56
C ARG A 41 -9.56 2.47 10.05
N ASP A 42 -9.25 2.80 8.81
CA ASP A 42 -9.64 4.02 8.11
C ASP A 42 -11.07 3.99 7.55
N GLY A 43 -11.73 2.83 7.49
CA GLY A 43 -13.05 2.69 6.88
C GLY A 43 -13.05 2.82 5.35
N ILE A 44 -11.88 2.84 4.71
CA ILE A 44 -11.76 2.94 3.25
C ILE A 44 -11.82 1.53 2.65
N THR A 45 -12.68 1.35 1.64
CA THR A 45 -12.85 0.06 0.93
C THR A 45 -12.29 0.14 -0.47
N VAL A 46 -12.08 -1.01 -1.10
CA VAL A 46 -11.71 -1.11 -2.53
C VAL A 46 -12.73 -0.37 -3.42
N SER A 47 -14.01 -0.42 -3.05
CA SER A 47 -15.07 0.30 -3.78
C SER A 47 -14.87 1.81 -3.72
N HIS A 48 -14.47 2.37 -2.58
CA HIS A 48 -14.18 3.82 -2.50
C HIS A 48 -13.05 4.21 -3.45
N LEU A 49 -11.95 3.45 -3.51
CA LEU A 49 -10.84 3.72 -4.44
C LEU A 49 -11.27 3.62 -5.90
N PHE A 50 -12.08 2.62 -6.25
CA PHE A 50 -12.58 2.45 -7.61
C PHE A 50 -13.46 3.61 -8.08
N HIS A 51 -14.37 4.10 -7.21
CA HIS A 51 -15.27 5.21 -7.57
C HIS A 51 -14.59 6.57 -7.46
N ALA A 52 -13.57 6.72 -6.60
CA ALA A 52 -12.81 7.96 -6.44
C ALA A 52 -11.62 8.08 -7.41
N LEU A 53 -11.44 7.10 -8.31
CA LEU A 53 -10.32 7.02 -9.26
C LEU A 53 -10.33 8.24 -10.19
N SER A 54 -9.54 9.23 -9.81
CA SER A 54 -9.45 10.55 -10.43
C SER A 54 -7.99 11.00 -10.46
N GLU A 55 -7.66 11.85 -11.43
CA GLU A 55 -6.34 12.47 -11.58
C GLU A 55 -5.71 12.97 -10.26
N PRO A 56 -6.39 13.80 -9.45
CA PRO A 56 -5.79 14.29 -8.21
C PRO A 56 -5.51 13.18 -7.19
N LEU A 57 -6.38 12.16 -7.11
CA LEU A 57 -6.16 11.03 -6.22
C LEU A 57 -4.95 10.20 -6.66
N ILE A 58 -4.83 9.93 -7.96
CA ILE A 58 -3.70 9.15 -8.51
C ILE A 58 -2.37 9.86 -8.25
N LYS A 59 -2.32 11.19 -8.43
CA LYS A 59 -1.13 12.00 -8.13
C LYS A 59 -0.71 11.93 -6.67
N VAL A 60 -1.65 12.13 -5.76
CA VAL A 60 -1.38 12.04 -4.31
C VAL A 60 -0.90 10.64 -3.93
N LEU A 61 -1.46 9.59 -4.51
CA LEU A 61 -1.02 8.22 -4.27
C LEU A 61 0.39 7.96 -4.83
N CYS A 62 0.68 8.43 -6.05
CA CYS A 62 2.02 8.36 -6.63
C CYS A 62 3.07 9.04 -5.75
N GLU A 63 2.80 10.26 -5.29
CA GLU A 63 3.67 11.01 -4.39
C GLU A 63 3.84 10.28 -3.05
N LEU A 64 2.75 9.78 -2.46
CA LEU A 64 2.77 9.02 -1.21
C LEU A 64 3.68 7.79 -1.31
N TYR A 65 3.50 6.94 -2.33
CA TYR A 65 4.32 5.73 -2.47
C TYR A 65 5.77 6.03 -2.82
N SER A 66 6.01 7.05 -3.65
CA SER A 66 7.37 7.49 -3.95
C SER A 66 8.06 8.01 -2.69
N ALA A 67 7.34 8.74 -1.83
CA ALA A 67 7.83 9.20 -0.54
C ALA A 67 8.11 8.04 0.43
N ILE A 68 7.22 7.06 0.54
CA ILE A 68 7.41 5.87 1.40
C ILE A 68 8.69 5.14 1.01
N ILE A 69 8.93 4.93 -0.28
CA ILE A 69 10.11 4.21 -0.77
C ILE A 69 11.38 5.05 -0.55
N THR A 70 11.35 6.33 -0.90
CA THR A 70 12.50 7.23 -0.79
C THR A 70 12.92 7.45 0.67
N THR A 71 11.95 7.56 1.58
CA THR A 71 12.21 7.80 3.01
C THR A 71 12.31 6.51 3.83
N SER A 72 11.98 5.36 3.25
CA SER A 72 11.85 4.08 3.96
C SER A 72 10.97 4.16 5.21
N THR A 73 9.99 5.06 5.21
CA THR A 73 9.10 5.32 6.35
C THR A 73 7.68 4.93 5.98
N ILE A 74 7.06 4.08 6.80
CA ILE A 74 5.69 3.60 6.61
C ILE A 74 4.75 4.44 7.49
N PRO A 75 3.60 4.90 6.98
CA PRO A 75 2.59 5.57 7.79
C PRO A 75 2.03 4.64 8.87
N ASP A 76 1.85 5.15 10.10
CA ASP A 76 1.31 4.40 11.25
C ASP A 76 0.01 3.65 10.94
N ILE A 77 -0.84 4.21 10.07
CA ILE A 77 -2.12 3.61 9.69
C ILE A 77 -1.95 2.29 8.93
N PHE A 78 -0.85 2.11 8.19
CA PHE A 78 -0.54 0.85 7.49
C PHE A 78 0.02 -0.21 8.43
N GLU A 79 0.53 0.19 9.60
CA GLU A 79 1.02 -0.72 10.62
C GLU A 79 -0.11 -1.25 11.52
N VAL A 80 -1.29 -0.65 11.48
CA VAL A 80 -2.43 -1.04 12.31
C VAL A 80 -3.39 -1.97 11.56
N GLY A 81 -3.71 -3.11 12.19
CA GLY A 81 -4.72 -4.06 11.71
C GLY A 81 -5.81 -4.35 12.74
N ILE A 82 -7.04 -4.53 12.27
CA ILE A 82 -8.18 -4.97 13.08
C ILE A 82 -8.27 -6.49 13.01
N ILE A 83 -8.22 -7.17 14.16
CA ILE A 83 -8.38 -8.62 14.23
C ILE A 83 -9.86 -8.97 14.34
N ILE A 84 -10.38 -9.69 13.35
CA ILE A 84 -11.73 -10.25 13.35
C ILE A 84 -11.62 -11.77 13.50
N PRO A 85 -11.98 -12.33 14.67
CA PRO A 85 -12.03 -13.77 14.84
C PRO A 85 -13.25 -14.35 14.10
N ASN A 86 -13.00 -15.20 13.10
CA ASN A 86 -14.05 -15.89 12.36
C ASN A 86 -14.04 -17.40 12.66
N LEU A 87 -15.19 -18.03 12.89
CA LEU A 87 -15.26 -19.47 13.12
C LEU A 87 -14.78 -20.27 11.90
N LYS A 88 -13.97 -21.31 12.13
CA LYS A 88 -13.48 -22.22 11.06
C LYS A 88 -14.62 -22.90 10.31
N LYS A 89 -15.70 -23.25 11.03
CA LYS A 89 -16.95 -23.83 10.52
C LYS A 89 -18.09 -23.37 11.44
N SER A 90 -19.29 -23.19 10.88
CA SER A 90 -20.48 -22.74 11.62
C SER A 90 -20.97 -23.73 12.69
N THR A 91 -20.58 -25.01 12.59
CA THR A 91 -21.01 -26.08 13.51
C THR A 91 -20.09 -26.25 14.72
N LEU A 92 -19.01 -25.48 14.81
CA LEU A 92 -18.06 -25.59 15.92
C LEU A 92 -18.52 -24.77 17.12
N ASP A 93 -18.11 -25.18 18.32
CA ASP A 93 -18.44 -24.50 19.57
C ASP A 93 -17.83 -23.08 19.59
N PRO A 94 -18.66 -22.02 19.67
CA PRO A 94 -18.21 -20.62 19.76
C PRO A 94 -17.51 -20.28 21.08
N ASN A 95 -17.67 -21.07 22.14
CA ASN A 95 -17.02 -20.81 23.43
C ASN A 95 -15.56 -21.28 23.45
N ASN A 96 -15.15 -22.09 22.47
CA ASN A 96 -13.80 -22.56 22.34
C ASN A 96 -12.99 -21.67 21.38
N SER A 97 -12.06 -20.90 21.93
CA SER A 97 -11.18 -19.99 21.18
C SER A 97 -10.37 -20.68 20.07
N SER A 98 -10.05 -21.96 20.19
CA SER A 98 -9.29 -22.72 19.19
C SER A 98 -10.06 -22.95 17.88
N ASN A 99 -11.39 -22.73 17.89
CA ASN A 99 -12.25 -22.90 16.71
C ASN A 99 -12.25 -21.68 15.79
N TYR A 100 -11.62 -20.58 16.17
CA TYR A 100 -11.56 -19.36 15.36
C TYR A 100 -10.30 -19.33 14.47
N ARG A 101 -10.41 -18.59 13.36
CA ARG A 101 -9.30 -18.09 12.55
C ARG A 101 -9.21 -16.59 12.81
N PRO A 102 -8.09 -16.06 13.29
CA PRO A 102 -7.89 -14.62 13.28
C PRO A 102 -7.72 -14.16 11.83
N ILE A 103 -8.53 -13.20 11.39
CA ILE A 103 -8.36 -12.50 10.12
C ILE A 103 -8.01 -11.06 10.47
N THR A 104 -6.86 -10.58 9.99
CA THR A 104 -6.45 -9.19 10.18
C THR A 104 -6.90 -8.36 8.98
N LEU A 105 -7.68 -7.31 9.23
CA LEU A 105 -8.01 -6.29 8.24
C LEU A 105 -7.06 -5.10 8.40
N SER A 106 -6.22 -4.87 7.40
CA SER A 106 -5.35 -3.69 7.31
C SER A 106 -5.98 -2.60 6.45
N SER A 107 -5.49 -1.37 6.60
CA SER A 107 -5.79 -0.30 5.65
C SER A 107 -5.39 -0.68 4.24
N ILE A 108 -6.19 -0.22 3.27
CA ILE A 108 -5.97 -0.51 1.87
C ILE A 108 -4.75 0.27 1.36
N HIS A 109 -3.77 -0.46 0.83
CA HIS A 109 -2.58 0.09 0.20
C HIS A 109 -2.27 -0.72 -1.07
N ILE A 110 -1.56 -0.08 -1.99
CA ILE A 110 -1.31 -0.50 -3.38
C ILE A 110 0.10 -1.09 -3.49
#